data_AF-A0A0C9V3A0-F1
#
_entry.id   AF-A0A0C9V3A0-F1
#
_cell.length_a   1.000
_cell.length_b   1.000
_cell.length_c   1.000
_cell.angle_alpha   90.00
_cell.angle_beta   90.00
_cell.angle_gamma   90.00
#
_symmetry.space_group_name_H-M   'P 1'
#
loop_
_entity.id
_entity.type
_entity.pdbx_description
1 polymer ?
#
loop_
_entity_poly.entity_id
_entity_poly.type
_entity_poly.pdbx_seq_one_letter_code
_entity_poly.pdbx_strand_id
1 'polypeptide(L)'
;MPVFRRWSVERKARFIDPLNVLPAELVGDIFYLWLLNELYPHPQYSHSQLPTLLCRVSKSWRDFVYTSPLLWAHVVIEASQGAVPSLQVLKERLARSQSAPLFVEIVVGDHPDKEALRVLFAQCSRFRHLTLGVLNLSWWEDAPMDSFAQLRKLSVRTWTRPGLLVHEDELSSLFKSAPLLRHVNWHSTADPGPVAVNGSKLLFLDLLAFRVPITRVLEVLEACPNLRNVTISFMDESEQVPTPLSQPIVLHGLRSLYLYGSRHLACLLESVQAPLLSSFEIHWARYNGGACGLKALQTLLAYSPHLTDLALHEFLQSEDGLISIITDHSRLSRLVVTAEPDQKKLITNKTFELLTRGDKESCTLPQLEELVFRGGLYVQDDGILGMIESRRGPLKDVTYSSGSQRACGLRSICLDRCRPMELKAISRLETICQEGELKADGAFMSRTQSRFFSTY
;
A
#
# COMPACT_ATOMS: atom_id res chain seq x y z
N MET A 1 -9.50 59.92 -17.65
CA MET A 1 -9.60 59.93 -16.18
C MET A 1 -10.80 59.10 -15.75
N PRO A 2 -10.62 57.91 -15.15
CA PRO A 2 -11.70 57.17 -14.52
C PRO A 2 -11.76 57.46 -13.02
N VAL A 3 -12.97 57.68 -12.52
CA VAL A 3 -13.32 57.92 -11.12
C VAL A 3 -13.22 56.61 -10.34
N PHE A 4 -12.25 56.51 -9.44
CA PHE A 4 -12.18 55.43 -8.46
C PHE A 4 -13.37 55.53 -7.50
N ARG A 5 -14.33 54.61 -7.62
CA ARG A 5 -15.41 54.45 -6.64
C ARG A 5 -14.84 53.89 -5.35
N ARG A 6 -14.93 54.70 -4.30
CA ARG A 6 -14.63 54.39 -2.90
C ARG A 6 -15.65 53.37 -2.39
N TRP A 7 -15.28 52.09 -2.36
CA TRP A 7 -16.06 51.08 -1.63
C TRP A 7 -16.08 51.48 -0.16
N SER A 8 -17.28 51.74 0.35
CA SER A 8 -17.53 52.25 1.68
C SER A 8 -18.07 51.14 2.57
N VAL A 9 -17.46 50.99 3.74
CA VAL A 9 -17.88 50.22 4.93
C VAL A 9 -17.80 48.69 4.79
N GLU A 10 -16.57 48.17 4.78
CA GLU A 10 -16.27 46.81 5.25
C GLU A 10 -16.70 46.69 6.72
N ARG A 11 -17.65 45.81 7.03
CA ARG A 11 -17.79 45.29 8.39
C ARG A 11 -16.46 44.63 8.73
N LYS A 12 -15.65 45.25 9.59
CA LYS A 12 -14.51 44.60 10.24
C LYS A 12 -15.06 43.39 10.98
N ALA A 13 -15.06 42.23 10.31
CA ALA A 13 -15.29 40.96 10.97
C ALA A 13 -14.26 40.92 12.10
N ARG A 14 -14.72 40.94 13.35
CA ARG A 14 -13.82 40.77 14.49
C ARG A 14 -13.17 39.42 14.27
N PHE A 15 -11.87 39.42 14.02
CA PHE A 15 -11.11 38.18 13.92
C PHE A 15 -11.16 37.56 15.31
N ILE A 16 -11.97 36.52 15.46
CA ILE A 16 -12.06 35.78 16.70
C ILE A 16 -10.90 34.78 16.68
N ASP A 17 -9.98 34.91 17.63
CA ASP A 17 -8.89 33.94 17.78
C ASP A 17 -9.51 32.56 18.07
N PRO A 18 -9.28 31.54 17.23
CA PRO A 18 -9.88 30.22 17.42
C PRO A 18 -9.50 29.61 18.77
N LEU A 19 -8.35 29.98 19.35
CA LEU A 19 -7.94 29.54 20.69
C LEU A 19 -8.86 30.05 21.81
N ASN A 20 -9.65 31.09 21.57
CA ASN A 20 -10.61 31.62 22.54
C ASN A 20 -12.01 31.00 22.41
N VAL A 21 -12.26 30.20 21.37
CA VAL A 21 -13.58 29.63 21.07
C VAL A 21 -13.58 28.12 21.09
N LEU A 22 -12.49 27.50 20.62
CA LEU A 22 -12.34 26.06 20.56
C LEU A 22 -11.62 25.53 21.81
N PRO A 23 -11.99 24.34 22.30
CA PRO A 23 -11.19 23.60 23.26
C PRO A 23 -9.75 23.42 22.79
N ALA A 24 -8.80 23.47 23.73
CA ALA A 24 -7.37 23.36 23.47
C ALA A 24 -7.01 22.06 22.74
N GLU A 25 -7.73 20.97 23.04
CA GLU A 25 -7.55 19.66 22.42
C GLU A 25 -7.85 19.72 20.92
N LEU A 26 -8.96 20.36 20.53
CA LEU A 26 -9.34 20.49 19.12
C LEU A 26 -8.35 21.38 18.36
N VAL A 27 -7.87 22.46 18.98
CA VAL A 27 -6.84 23.31 18.34
C VAL A 27 -5.53 22.55 18.19
N GLY A 28 -5.16 21.75 19.20
CA GLY A 28 -4.01 20.85 19.13
C GLY A 28 -4.12 19.86 17.97
N ASP A 29 -5.28 19.23 17.80
CA ASP A 29 -5.54 18.30 16.71
C ASP A 29 -5.50 19.00 15.34
N ILE A 30 -6.09 20.20 15.22
CA ILE A 30 -6.02 20.99 13.99
C ILE A 30 -4.58 21.34 13.63
N PHE A 31 -3.78 21.82 14.60
CA PHE A 31 -2.37 22.16 14.36
C PHE A 31 -1.53 20.93 14.04
N TYR A 32 -1.83 19.79 14.67
CA TYR A 32 -1.17 18.53 14.40
C TYR A 32 -1.47 18.01 12.99
N LEU A 33 -2.74 18.05 12.56
CA LEU A 33 -3.14 17.66 11.21
C LEU A 33 -2.53 18.58 10.15
N TRP A 34 -2.49 19.89 10.42
CA TRP A 34 -1.78 20.84 9.56
C TRP A 34 -0.29 20.48 9.45
N LEU A 35 0.38 20.21 10.59
CA LEU A 35 1.79 19.80 10.61
C LEU A 35 2.03 18.54 9.76
N LEU A 36 1.16 17.52 9.88
CA LEU A 36 1.27 16.30 9.07
C LEU A 36 1.09 16.56 7.58
N ASN A 37 0.15 17.43 7.20
CA ASN A 37 -0.10 17.80 5.81
C ASN A 37 1.08 18.57 5.19
N GLU A 38 1.78 19.39 5.97
CA GLU A 38 2.99 20.09 5.51
C GLU A 38 4.21 19.17 5.43
N LEU A 39 4.22 18.06 6.18
CA LEU A 39 5.31 17.08 6.18
C LEU A 39 5.21 16.06 5.04
N TYR A 40 4.00 15.74 4.56
CA TYR A 40 3.76 14.65 3.62
C TYR A 40 2.82 15.06 2.47
N PRO A 41 3.01 14.56 1.23
CA PRO A 41 4.04 13.59 0.81
C PRO A 41 5.40 14.21 0.42
N HIS A 42 5.46 15.52 0.18
CA HIS A 42 6.68 16.22 -0.22
C HIS A 42 6.85 17.49 0.63
N PRO A 43 7.85 17.55 1.52
CA PRO A 43 8.01 18.69 2.41
C PRO A 43 8.39 19.93 1.62
N GLN A 44 7.55 20.97 1.68
CA GLN A 44 7.83 22.28 1.06
C GLN A 44 8.71 23.16 1.94
N TYR A 45 8.80 22.85 3.23
CA TYR A 45 9.49 23.66 4.24
C TYR A 45 10.59 22.89 4.94
N SER A 46 11.61 23.61 5.42
CA SER A 46 12.59 23.05 6.35
C SER A 46 11.88 22.58 7.62
N HIS A 47 11.96 21.27 7.90
CA HIS A 47 11.20 20.60 8.97
C HIS A 47 11.41 21.20 10.37
N SER A 48 12.53 21.88 10.61
CA SER A 48 12.83 22.58 11.87
C SER A 48 11.95 23.81 12.11
N GLN A 49 11.31 24.36 11.06
CA GLN A 49 10.56 25.60 11.15
C GLN A 49 9.06 25.39 11.40
N LEU A 50 8.50 24.21 11.11
CA LEU A 50 7.04 24.05 11.02
C LEU A 50 6.27 24.48 12.28
N PRO A 51 6.59 23.99 13.51
CA PRO A 51 5.90 24.50 14.71
C PRO A 51 6.13 26.01 14.92
N THR A 52 7.31 26.51 14.55
CA THR A 52 7.64 27.93 14.73
C THR A 52 6.90 28.86 13.77
N LEU A 53 6.39 28.36 12.64
CA LEU A 53 5.56 29.15 11.73
C LEU A 53 4.23 29.54 12.40
N LEU A 54 3.62 28.62 13.16
CA LEU A 54 2.40 28.89 13.93
C LEU A 54 2.65 29.97 15.01
N CYS A 55 3.85 29.99 15.61
CA CYS A 55 4.26 31.00 16.59
C CYS A 55 4.36 32.43 16.02
N ARG A 56 4.29 32.61 14.70
CA ARG A 56 4.33 33.92 14.02
C ARG A 56 2.94 34.53 13.84
N VAL A 57 1.87 33.78 14.05
CA VAL A 57 0.48 34.24 13.82
C VAL A 57 0.04 35.22 14.91
N SER A 58 0.08 34.81 16.18
CA SER A 58 -0.28 35.64 17.33
C SER A 58 0.50 35.22 18.58
N LYS A 59 0.45 36.04 19.64
CA LYS A 59 1.01 35.67 20.94
C LYS A 59 0.31 34.43 21.52
N SER A 60 -1.02 34.37 21.41
CA SER A 60 -1.81 33.23 21.89
C SER A 60 -1.39 31.92 21.21
N TRP A 61 -1.22 31.94 19.88
CA TRP A 61 -0.77 30.78 19.10
C TRP A 61 0.63 30.34 19.50
N ARG A 62 1.53 31.31 19.70
CA ARG A 62 2.87 31.04 20.19
C ARG A 62 2.82 30.32 21.54
N ASP A 63 2.14 30.90 22.51
CA ASP A 63 2.07 30.35 23.87
C ASP A 63 1.46 28.94 23.85
N PHE A 64 0.41 28.72 23.05
CA PHE A 64 -0.18 27.40 22.82
C PHE A 64 0.80 26.40 22.22
N VAL A 65 1.53 26.77 21.16
CA VAL A 65 2.46 25.86 20.49
C VAL A 65 3.63 25.48 21.42
N TYR A 66 4.18 26.43 22.17
CA TYR A 66 5.27 26.15 23.12
C TYR A 66 4.83 25.28 24.30
N THR A 67 3.54 25.28 24.65
CA THR A 67 2.98 24.45 25.73
C THR A 67 2.44 23.12 25.25
N SER A 68 2.54 22.81 23.95
CA SER A 68 1.99 21.59 23.34
C SER A 68 3.11 20.64 22.87
N PRO A 69 3.57 19.68 23.71
CA PRO A 69 4.73 18.82 23.40
C PRO A 69 4.56 17.98 22.13
N LEU A 70 3.34 17.56 21.80
CA LEU A 70 3.03 16.76 20.61
C LEU A 70 3.37 17.48 19.31
N LEU A 71 3.26 18.81 19.26
CA LEU A 71 3.63 19.60 18.07
C LEU A 71 5.13 19.59 17.81
N TRP A 72 5.94 19.28 18.83
CA TRP A 72 7.40 19.18 18.74
C TRP A 72 7.90 17.73 18.57
N ALA A 73 7.00 16.74 18.67
CA ALA A 73 7.34 15.32 18.74
C ALA A 73 7.70 14.67 17.39
N HIS A 74 7.31 15.30 16.29
CA HIS A 74 7.78 14.93 14.95
C HIS A 74 9.18 15.48 14.74
N VAL A 75 10.15 14.64 14.40
CA VAL A 75 11.55 15.03 14.18
C VAL A 75 12.00 14.42 12.86
N VAL A 76 12.29 15.28 11.89
CA VAL A 76 12.91 14.87 10.62
C VAL A 76 14.31 15.45 10.57
N ILE A 77 15.30 14.60 10.34
CA ILE A 77 16.71 15.00 10.30
C ILE A 77 17.43 14.33 9.14
N GLU A 78 18.21 15.11 8.40
CA GLU A 78 19.27 14.61 7.56
C GLU A 78 20.57 14.65 8.36
N ALA A 79 21.01 13.49 8.83
CA ALA A 79 22.18 13.33 9.69
C ALA A 79 23.46 13.11 8.87
N SER A 80 23.65 13.93 7.84
CA SER A 80 24.90 14.01 7.07
C SER A 80 25.79 15.11 7.66
N GLN A 81 27.11 14.94 7.59
CA GLN A 81 28.08 15.89 8.13
C GLN A 81 27.86 17.29 7.52
N GLY A 82 27.64 18.29 8.37
CA GLY A 82 27.36 19.66 7.97
C GLY A 82 25.92 19.92 7.50
N ALA A 83 25.07 18.89 7.38
CA ALA A 83 23.66 19.05 7.01
C ALA A 83 22.79 19.45 8.21
N VAL A 84 23.18 19.08 9.44
CA VAL A 84 22.47 19.47 10.66
C VAL A 84 22.80 20.94 10.97
N PRO A 85 21.87 21.90 10.74
CA PRO A 85 22.22 23.32 10.77
C PRO A 85 22.58 23.81 12.18
N SER A 86 22.06 23.13 13.21
CA SER A 86 22.39 23.40 14.61
C SER A 86 21.95 22.24 15.50
N LEU A 87 22.92 21.56 16.13
CA LEU A 87 22.68 20.55 17.17
C LEU A 87 21.86 21.13 18.34
N GLN A 88 22.04 22.42 18.63
CA GLN A 88 21.30 23.11 19.69
C GLN A 88 19.80 23.19 19.38
N VAL A 89 19.43 23.47 18.11
CA VAL A 89 18.02 23.50 17.69
C VAL A 89 17.37 22.13 17.84
N LEU A 90 18.10 21.05 17.53
CA LEU A 90 17.62 19.68 17.75
C LEU A 90 17.40 19.41 19.25
N LYS A 91 18.36 19.74 20.10
CA LYS A 91 18.23 19.60 21.56
C LYS A 91 17.05 20.37 22.13
N GLU A 92 16.86 21.61 21.71
CA GLU A 92 15.71 22.43 22.13
C GLU A 92 14.37 21.84 21.68
N ARG A 93 14.29 21.33 20.45
CA ARG A 93 13.10 20.64 19.95
C ARG A 93 12.79 19.40 20.78
N LEU A 94 13.80 18.55 21.02
CA LEU A 94 13.65 17.35 21.84
C LEU A 94 13.24 17.71 23.27
N ALA A 95 13.80 18.77 23.85
CA ALA A 95 13.40 19.26 25.17
C ALA A 95 11.94 19.74 25.19
N ARG A 96 11.48 20.48 24.17
CA ARG A 96 10.09 20.94 24.05
C ARG A 96 9.09 19.80 23.83
N SER A 97 9.52 18.69 23.23
CA SER A 97 8.69 17.49 23.10
C SER A 97 8.48 16.74 24.42
N GLN A 98 9.20 17.10 25.48
CA GLN A 98 9.05 16.58 26.85
C GLN A 98 8.99 15.03 26.91
N SER A 99 7.89 14.44 27.40
CA SER A 99 7.68 12.99 27.45
C SER A 99 6.83 12.46 26.30
N ALA A 100 6.46 13.31 25.33
CA ALA A 100 5.60 12.89 24.22
C ALA A 100 6.27 11.76 23.40
N PRO A 101 5.50 10.79 22.89
CA PRO A 101 6.02 9.78 21.99
C PRO A 101 6.55 10.42 20.70
N LEU A 102 7.76 10.05 20.30
CA LEU A 102 8.45 10.65 19.15
C LEU A 102 8.13 9.93 17.84
N PHE A 103 8.03 10.71 16.77
CA PHE A 103 7.88 10.27 15.39
C PHE A 103 9.10 10.75 14.63
N VAL A 104 10.03 9.83 14.37
CA VAL A 104 11.38 10.19 13.94
C VAL A 104 11.62 9.68 12.53
N GLU A 105 12.06 10.56 11.65
CA GLU A 105 12.54 10.24 10.32
C GLU A 105 13.98 10.71 10.19
N ILE A 106 14.89 9.76 9.95
CA ILE A 106 16.34 9.99 9.90
C ILE A 106 16.82 9.55 8.53
N VAL A 107 17.49 10.45 7.81
CA VAL A 107 18.27 10.09 6.62
C VAL A 107 19.73 10.25 6.96
N VAL A 108 20.50 9.17 6.90
CA VAL A 108 21.93 9.14 7.20
C VAL A 108 22.72 9.01 5.91
N GLY A 109 23.46 10.06 5.57
CA GLY A 109 24.32 10.09 4.39
C GLY A 109 25.63 9.32 4.55
N ASP A 110 26.51 9.47 3.56
CA ASP A 110 27.82 8.79 3.52
C ASP A 110 28.75 9.18 4.69
N HIS A 111 28.61 10.40 5.20
CA HIS A 111 29.38 10.93 6.33
C HIS A 111 28.42 11.26 7.48
N PRO A 112 28.13 10.33 8.39
CA PRO A 112 27.12 10.55 9.42
C PRO A 112 27.53 11.62 10.43
N ASP A 113 26.61 12.51 10.79
CA ASP A 113 26.75 13.39 11.97
C ASP A 113 26.49 12.56 13.25
N LYS A 114 27.55 11.95 13.76
CA LYS A 114 27.52 11.06 14.93
C LYS A 114 27.00 11.75 16.19
N GLU A 115 27.26 13.05 16.38
CA GLU A 115 26.78 13.79 17.54
C GLU A 115 25.26 14.02 17.49
N ALA A 116 24.74 14.40 16.32
CA ALA A 116 23.31 14.54 16.12
C ALA A 116 22.57 13.21 16.34
N LEU A 117 23.12 12.11 15.79
CA LEU A 117 22.58 10.76 15.98
C LEU A 117 22.61 10.35 17.45
N ARG A 118 23.72 10.57 18.16
CA ARG A 118 23.81 10.27 19.59
C ARG A 118 22.76 11.03 20.40
N VAL A 119 22.57 12.32 20.15
CA VAL A 119 21.55 13.14 20.83
C VAL A 119 20.14 12.61 20.55
N LEU A 120 19.87 12.19 19.32
CA LEU A 120 18.56 11.69 18.91
C LEU A 120 18.27 10.30 19.49
N PHE A 121 19.20 9.35 19.36
CA PHE A 121 19.06 7.98 19.87
C PHE A 121 19.12 7.91 21.40
N ALA A 122 19.67 8.92 22.09
CA ALA A 122 19.47 9.06 23.54
C ALA A 122 17.98 9.19 23.95
N GLN A 123 17.08 9.45 22.99
CA GLN A 123 15.62 9.50 23.19
C GLN A 123 14.90 8.25 22.65
N CYS A 124 15.61 7.18 22.27
CA CYS A 124 15.05 5.99 21.59
C CYS A 124 13.91 5.31 22.36
N SER A 125 13.89 5.38 23.69
CA SER A 125 12.84 4.83 24.55
C SER A 125 11.47 5.48 24.32
N ARG A 126 11.45 6.70 23.78
CA ARG A 126 10.24 7.45 23.43
C ARG A 126 9.83 7.27 21.98
N PHE A 127 10.65 6.62 21.16
CA PHE A 127 10.34 6.47 19.74
C PHE A 127 9.12 5.57 19.62
N ARG A 128 8.06 6.12 19.03
CA ARG A 128 6.86 5.37 18.70
C ARG A 128 6.93 4.90 17.26
N HIS A 129 7.32 5.79 16.35
CA HIS A 129 7.59 5.48 14.95
C HIS A 129 9.01 5.91 14.60
N LEU A 130 9.75 5.04 13.92
CA LEU A 130 11.08 5.31 13.39
C LEU A 130 11.10 4.98 11.89
N THR A 131 11.44 5.96 11.07
CA THR A 131 11.82 5.77 9.68
C THR A 131 13.31 6.07 9.55
N LEU A 132 14.08 5.11 9.08
CA LEU A 132 15.52 5.18 8.99
C LEU A 132 15.96 4.92 7.54
N GLY A 133 16.40 5.96 6.86
CA GLY A 133 17.09 5.89 5.58
C GLY A 133 18.61 5.87 5.80
N VAL A 134 19.30 4.80 5.40
CA VAL A 134 20.75 4.65 5.66
C VAL A 134 21.52 4.41 4.38
N LEU A 135 22.54 5.24 4.16
CA LEU A 135 23.60 4.99 3.17
C LEU A 135 24.83 4.33 3.79
N ASN A 136 25.14 4.68 5.05
CA ASN A 136 26.31 4.22 5.78
C ASN A 136 25.94 3.89 7.23
N LEU A 137 26.36 2.72 7.73
CA LEU A 137 26.11 2.23 9.10
C LEU A 137 27.28 2.45 10.08
N SER A 138 28.38 3.10 9.67
CA SER A 138 29.56 3.36 10.51
C SER A 138 29.34 4.21 11.78
N TRP A 139 28.10 4.65 12.02
CA TRP A 139 27.65 5.36 13.23
C TRP A 139 26.92 4.44 14.21
N TRP A 140 26.63 3.20 13.84
CA TRP A 140 25.76 2.30 14.60
C TRP A 140 26.29 2.03 16.00
N GLU A 141 27.60 1.75 16.12
CA GLU A 141 28.27 1.52 17.40
C GLU A 141 28.33 2.75 18.31
N ASP A 142 28.15 3.96 17.76
CA ASP A 142 28.21 5.22 18.52
C ASP A 142 26.86 5.66 19.12
N ALA A 143 25.77 5.00 18.72
CA ALA A 143 24.40 5.37 19.08
C ALA A 143 23.81 4.43 20.15
N PRO A 144 23.29 4.95 21.28
CA PRO A 144 22.67 4.10 22.30
C PRO A 144 21.32 3.55 21.80
N MET A 145 21.28 2.27 21.43
CA MET A 145 20.10 1.60 20.84
C MET A 145 19.44 0.57 21.77
N ASP A 146 19.75 0.64 23.05
CA ASP A 146 19.47 -0.44 23.99
C ASP A 146 17.98 -0.57 24.38
N SER A 147 17.13 0.41 24.03
CA SER A 147 15.74 0.40 24.51
C SER A 147 14.79 1.17 23.59
N PHE A 148 14.14 0.48 22.65
CA PHE A 148 13.00 1.00 21.89
C PHE A 148 11.66 0.63 22.56
N ALA A 149 11.53 1.03 23.83
CA ALA A 149 10.42 0.60 24.70
C ALA A 149 9.02 0.92 24.15
N GLN A 150 8.88 1.99 23.36
CA GLN A 150 7.60 2.45 22.80
C GLN A 150 7.45 2.20 21.29
N LEU A 151 8.44 1.60 20.62
CA LEU A 151 8.45 1.53 19.17
C LEU A 151 7.40 0.55 18.66
N ARG A 152 6.47 1.07 17.85
CA ARG A 152 5.36 0.31 17.26
C ARG A 152 5.46 0.18 15.74
N LYS A 153 6.16 1.11 15.09
CA LYS A 153 6.40 1.11 13.65
C LYS A 153 7.87 1.39 13.36
N LEU A 154 8.49 0.48 12.63
CA LEU A 154 9.85 0.62 12.11
C LEU A 154 9.78 0.61 10.59
N SER A 155 10.39 1.60 9.95
CA SER A 155 10.63 1.61 8.51
C SER A 155 12.13 1.74 8.28
N VAL A 156 12.76 0.80 7.60
CA VAL A 156 14.19 0.84 7.25
C VAL A 156 14.30 0.91 5.75
N ARG A 157 15.08 1.86 5.25
CA ARG A 157 15.39 2.04 3.83
C ARG A 157 16.90 2.06 3.71
N THR A 158 17.49 1.08 3.06
CA THR A 158 18.94 1.10 2.80
C THR A 158 19.18 1.24 1.31
N TRP A 159 19.99 2.21 0.93
CA TRP A 159 20.45 2.34 -0.45
C TRP A 159 21.93 1.99 -0.47
N THR A 160 22.24 0.69 -0.35
CA THR A 160 23.61 0.22 -0.46
C THR A 160 24.06 0.35 -1.90
N ARG A 161 25.21 0.99 -2.13
CA ARG A 161 25.89 0.90 -3.43
C ARG A 161 26.17 -0.57 -3.73
N PRO A 162 26.01 -1.03 -4.99
CA PRO A 162 26.37 -2.39 -5.37
C PRO A 162 27.78 -2.73 -4.87
N GLY A 163 27.91 -3.82 -4.10
CA GLY A 163 29.19 -4.31 -3.57
C GLY A 163 29.54 -3.91 -2.14
N LEU A 164 28.76 -3.02 -1.48
CA LEU A 164 28.96 -2.74 -0.04
C LEU A 164 28.13 -3.73 0.79
N LEU A 165 28.80 -4.64 1.50
CA LEU A 165 28.15 -5.53 2.45
C LEU A 165 27.73 -4.74 3.69
N VAL A 166 26.44 -4.71 3.96
CA VAL A 166 25.91 -4.24 5.24
C VAL A 166 26.05 -5.38 6.25
N HIS A 167 26.64 -5.09 7.42
CA HIS A 167 26.67 -6.04 8.53
C HIS A 167 25.23 -6.26 9.03
N GLU A 168 24.65 -7.42 8.70
CA GLU A 168 23.25 -7.76 8.97
C GLU A 168 22.92 -7.81 10.47
N ASP A 169 23.91 -8.12 11.30
CA ASP A 169 23.74 -8.27 12.75
C ASP A 169 23.30 -6.96 13.44
N GLU A 170 23.71 -5.82 12.92
CA GLU A 170 23.48 -4.51 13.54
C GLU A 170 22.00 -4.17 13.58
N LEU A 171 21.31 -4.22 12.43
CA LEU A 171 19.90 -3.85 12.36
C LEU A 171 18.99 -4.85 13.09
N SER A 172 19.43 -6.11 13.22
CA SER A 172 18.69 -7.14 13.95
C SER A 172 18.49 -6.78 15.43
N SER A 173 19.41 -6.01 16.01
CA SER A 173 19.31 -5.55 17.40
C SER A 173 18.08 -4.66 17.64
N LEU A 174 17.61 -3.92 16.63
CA LEU A 174 16.39 -3.10 16.73
C LEU A 174 15.17 -3.94 17.09
N PHE A 175 15.05 -5.12 16.49
CA PHE A 175 13.94 -6.03 16.79
C PHE A 175 14.03 -6.48 18.24
N LYS A 176 15.20 -6.90 18.72
CA LYS A 176 15.37 -7.32 20.12
C LYS A 176 15.00 -6.20 21.11
N SER A 177 15.34 -4.96 20.79
CA SER A 177 15.11 -3.79 21.64
C SER A 177 13.69 -3.20 21.55
N ALA A 178 12.84 -3.67 20.64
CA ALA A 178 11.51 -3.10 20.35
C ALA A 178 10.35 -4.05 20.67
N PRO A 179 10.04 -4.35 21.95
CA PRO A 179 9.07 -5.36 22.33
C PRO A 179 7.61 -5.02 21.98
N LEU A 180 7.30 -3.78 21.58
CA LEU A 180 5.96 -3.35 21.18
C LEU A 180 5.81 -3.19 19.66
N LEU A 181 6.79 -3.65 18.88
CA LEU A 181 6.81 -3.52 17.44
C LEU A 181 5.65 -4.30 16.81
N ARG A 182 4.88 -3.63 15.94
CA ARG A 182 3.70 -4.20 15.26
C ARG A 182 3.73 -4.03 13.74
N HIS A 183 4.47 -3.03 13.26
CA HIS A 183 4.57 -2.68 11.84
C HIS A 183 6.03 -2.59 11.45
N VAL A 184 6.41 -3.32 10.41
CA VAL A 184 7.77 -3.33 9.88
C VAL A 184 7.70 -3.07 8.39
N ASN A 185 8.35 -2.01 7.93
CA ASN A 185 8.55 -1.72 6.51
C ASN A 185 10.04 -1.82 6.21
N TRP A 186 10.46 -2.90 5.60
CA TRP A 186 11.84 -3.24 5.31
C TRP A 186 12.13 -3.07 3.82
N HIS A 187 12.72 -1.94 3.47
CA HIS A 187 13.12 -1.60 2.10
C HIS A 187 14.64 -1.69 2.02
N SER A 188 15.16 -2.89 2.22
CA SER A 188 16.58 -3.14 2.34
C SER A 188 16.94 -4.48 1.74
N THR A 189 18.15 -4.54 1.18
CA THR A 189 18.75 -5.78 0.66
C THR A 189 19.34 -6.63 1.77
N ALA A 190 19.56 -6.07 2.97
CA ALA A 190 20.06 -6.79 4.13
C ALA A 190 18.96 -7.70 4.73
N ASP A 191 19.37 -8.82 5.30
CA ASP A 191 18.47 -9.65 6.11
C ASP A 191 17.96 -8.84 7.32
N PRO A 192 16.64 -8.81 7.60
CA PRO A 192 16.10 -8.23 8.83
C PRO A 192 16.58 -8.94 10.12
N GLY A 193 17.31 -10.04 10.00
CA GLY A 193 17.80 -10.84 11.10
C GLY A 193 16.68 -11.65 11.74
N PRO A 194 16.88 -12.25 12.93
CA PRO A 194 15.90 -13.12 13.57
C PRO A 194 14.63 -12.36 14.00
N VAL A 195 13.69 -12.21 13.06
CA VAL A 195 12.36 -11.62 13.31
C VAL A 195 11.59 -12.42 14.36
N ALA A 196 11.95 -13.68 14.59
CA ALA A 196 11.39 -14.57 15.62
C ALA A 196 11.25 -13.93 17.01
N VAL A 197 12.13 -12.99 17.38
CA VAL A 197 12.07 -12.33 18.70
C VAL A 197 10.78 -11.52 18.90
N ASN A 198 10.24 -10.93 17.83
CA ASN A 198 9.00 -10.14 17.85
C ASN A 198 7.91 -10.66 16.91
N GLY A 199 8.16 -11.72 16.16
CA GLY A 199 7.29 -12.11 15.05
C GLY A 199 5.85 -12.34 15.48
N SER A 200 5.61 -12.91 16.68
CA SER A 200 4.27 -13.10 17.21
C SER A 200 3.50 -11.80 17.49
N LYS A 201 4.16 -10.64 17.56
CA LYS A 201 3.52 -9.33 17.79
C LYS A 201 3.32 -8.55 16.50
N LEU A 202 3.98 -8.95 15.42
CA LEU A 202 3.87 -8.27 14.13
C LEU A 202 2.50 -8.51 13.53
N LEU A 203 1.88 -7.40 13.08
CA LEU A 203 0.58 -7.38 12.41
C LEU A 203 0.73 -6.96 10.94
N PHE A 204 1.74 -6.14 10.64
CA PHE A 204 2.01 -5.61 9.31
C PHE A 204 3.48 -5.80 8.98
N LEU A 205 3.74 -6.41 7.83
CA LEU A 205 5.08 -6.67 7.32
C LEU A 205 5.14 -6.28 5.85
N ASP A 206 6.05 -5.39 5.52
CA ASP A 206 6.34 -4.97 4.16
C ASP A 206 7.82 -5.22 3.88
N LEU A 207 8.13 -6.14 2.97
CA LEU A 207 9.47 -6.53 2.56
C LEU A 207 9.69 -6.10 1.10
N LEU A 208 10.21 -4.89 0.89
CA LEU A 208 10.49 -4.35 -0.45
C LEU A 208 11.97 -4.41 -0.79
N ALA A 209 12.28 -4.54 -2.09
CA ALA A 209 13.65 -4.61 -2.61
C ALA A 209 14.49 -5.72 -1.95
N PHE A 210 13.84 -6.84 -1.63
CA PHE A 210 14.43 -7.93 -0.89
C PHE A 210 15.23 -8.82 -1.85
N ARG A 211 16.55 -8.89 -1.65
CA ARG A 211 17.48 -9.76 -2.40
C ARG A 211 17.88 -11.03 -1.62
N VAL A 212 17.20 -11.28 -0.52
CA VAL A 212 17.47 -12.46 0.32
C VAL A 212 16.69 -13.64 -0.27
N PRO A 213 17.21 -14.88 -0.22
CA PRO A 213 16.53 -16.05 -0.77
C PRO A 213 15.09 -16.22 -0.26
N ILE A 214 14.20 -16.76 -1.10
CA ILE A 214 12.79 -16.96 -0.72
C ILE A 214 12.62 -17.84 0.53
N THR A 215 13.54 -18.76 0.81
CA THR A 215 13.55 -19.56 2.05
C THR A 215 13.55 -18.67 3.28
N ARG A 216 14.28 -17.55 3.23
CA ARG A 216 14.33 -16.61 4.34
C ARG A 216 13.02 -15.87 4.55
N VAL A 217 12.34 -15.52 3.47
CA VAL A 217 10.99 -14.93 3.53
C VAL A 217 10.04 -15.92 4.22
N LEU A 218 10.12 -17.20 3.88
CA LEU A 218 9.30 -18.24 4.50
C LEU A 218 9.58 -18.37 6.01
N GLU A 219 10.85 -18.36 6.43
CA GLU A 219 11.22 -18.36 7.86
C GLU A 219 10.65 -17.14 8.60
N VAL A 220 10.69 -15.96 7.97
CA VAL A 220 10.10 -14.74 8.55
C VAL A 220 8.57 -14.88 8.69
N LEU A 221 7.89 -15.43 7.69
CA LEU A 221 6.44 -15.64 7.76
C LEU A 221 6.08 -16.67 8.83
N GLU A 222 6.82 -17.77 8.93
CA GLU A 222 6.65 -18.79 9.97
C GLU A 222 6.83 -18.20 11.38
N ALA A 223 7.81 -17.32 11.55
CA ALA A 223 8.05 -16.60 12.79
C ALA A 223 6.93 -15.60 13.17
N CYS A 224 6.05 -15.23 12.22
CA CYS A 224 5.06 -14.17 12.38
C CYS A 224 3.60 -14.63 12.20
N PRO A 225 3.07 -15.49 13.09
CA PRO A 225 1.74 -16.11 12.91
C PRO A 225 0.55 -15.14 12.99
N ASN A 226 0.76 -13.94 13.55
CA ASN A 226 -0.31 -12.94 13.78
C ASN A 226 -0.38 -11.85 12.69
N LEU A 227 0.34 -12.04 11.58
CA LEU A 227 0.30 -11.11 10.44
C LEU A 227 -1.12 -10.97 9.89
N ARG A 228 -1.47 -9.73 9.57
CA ARG A 228 -2.75 -9.35 8.94
C ARG A 228 -2.54 -8.83 7.53
N ASN A 229 -1.44 -8.12 7.30
CA ASN A 229 -1.11 -7.51 6.03
C ASN A 229 0.36 -7.80 5.73
N VAL A 230 0.59 -8.39 4.56
CA VAL A 230 1.92 -8.74 4.08
C VAL A 230 2.10 -8.18 2.68
N THR A 231 3.20 -7.47 2.48
CA THR A 231 3.65 -7.00 1.18
C THR A 231 5.05 -7.53 0.96
N ILE A 232 5.29 -8.24 -0.15
CA ILE A 232 6.60 -8.81 -0.48
C ILE A 232 6.94 -8.44 -1.91
N SER A 233 8.07 -7.76 -2.13
CA SER A 233 8.64 -7.49 -3.45
C SER A 233 10.01 -8.16 -3.55
N PHE A 234 10.04 -9.20 -4.38
CA PHE A 234 11.16 -10.11 -4.57
C PHE A 234 11.80 -9.89 -5.93
N MET A 235 13.08 -9.51 -5.93
CA MET A 235 13.83 -9.13 -7.13
C MET A 235 15.02 -10.08 -7.40
N ASP A 236 14.99 -11.30 -6.86
CA ASP A 236 16.08 -12.26 -7.08
C ASP A 236 16.08 -12.77 -8.53
N GLU A 237 17.26 -12.71 -9.14
CA GLU A 237 17.57 -13.20 -10.49
C GLU A 237 18.11 -14.64 -10.46
N SER A 238 18.31 -15.22 -9.28
CA SER A 238 18.77 -16.60 -9.14
C SER A 238 17.88 -17.56 -9.93
N GLU A 239 18.51 -18.48 -10.66
CA GLU A 239 17.76 -19.53 -11.36
C GLU A 239 17.31 -20.66 -10.42
N GLN A 240 17.86 -20.76 -9.21
CA GLN A 240 17.57 -21.87 -8.32
C GLN A 240 16.26 -21.64 -7.57
N VAL A 241 15.21 -22.37 -7.96
CA VAL A 241 13.95 -22.41 -7.23
C VAL A 241 14.11 -23.34 -6.03
N PRO A 242 13.99 -22.87 -4.79
CA PRO A 242 14.09 -23.74 -3.62
C PRO A 242 12.96 -24.76 -3.61
N THR A 243 13.21 -25.92 -3.01
CA THR A 243 12.16 -26.90 -2.74
C THR A 243 11.16 -26.29 -1.75
N PRO A 244 9.84 -26.44 -1.96
CA PRO A 244 8.82 -26.01 -1.01
C PRO A 244 9.08 -26.61 0.39
N LEU A 245 8.65 -25.88 1.43
CA LEU A 245 8.76 -26.37 2.81
C LEU A 245 7.94 -27.65 3.00
N SER A 246 8.44 -28.55 3.85
CA SER A 246 7.73 -29.80 4.18
C SER A 246 6.43 -29.57 4.96
N GLN A 247 6.31 -28.42 5.63
CA GLN A 247 5.13 -28.06 6.41
C GLN A 247 4.54 -26.73 5.91
N PRO A 248 3.22 -26.64 5.69
CA PRO A 248 2.57 -25.38 5.36
C PRO A 248 2.64 -24.38 6.52
N ILE A 249 2.95 -23.13 6.21
CA ILE A 249 2.89 -21.98 7.10
C ILE A 249 1.44 -21.49 7.17
N VAL A 250 0.82 -21.64 8.33
CA VAL A 250 -0.57 -21.21 8.53
C VAL A 250 -0.62 -19.81 9.16
N LEU A 251 -1.08 -18.83 8.38
CA LEU A 251 -1.24 -17.44 8.81
C LEU A 251 -2.72 -17.15 9.09
N HIS A 252 -3.19 -17.59 10.27
CA HIS A 252 -4.61 -17.52 10.65
C HIS A 252 -5.21 -16.11 10.60
N GLY A 253 -4.40 -15.08 10.83
CA GLY A 253 -4.83 -13.68 10.87
C GLY A 253 -4.72 -12.93 9.55
N LEU A 254 -4.14 -13.54 8.50
CA LEU A 254 -3.78 -12.84 7.27
C LEU A 254 -5.03 -12.47 6.49
N ARG A 255 -5.17 -11.18 6.16
CA ARG A 255 -6.34 -10.59 5.46
C ARG A 255 -5.96 -9.99 4.11
N SER A 256 -4.73 -9.50 3.98
CA SER A 256 -4.22 -8.88 2.77
C SER A 256 -2.81 -9.39 2.49
N LEU A 257 -2.61 -9.86 1.26
CA LEU A 257 -1.31 -10.33 0.77
C LEU A 257 -1.04 -9.71 -0.60
N TYR A 258 0.03 -8.91 -0.68
CA TYR A 258 0.56 -8.34 -1.91
C TYR A 258 1.91 -8.99 -2.23
N LEU A 259 2.06 -9.50 -3.44
CA LEU A 259 3.28 -10.13 -3.93
C LEU A 259 3.73 -9.47 -5.23
N TYR A 260 5.01 -9.15 -5.33
CA TYR A 260 5.65 -8.72 -6.56
C TYR A 260 6.92 -9.53 -6.75
N GLY A 261 7.14 -10.15 -7.91
CA GLY A 261 8.38 -10.87 -8.15
C GLY A 261 8.30 -11.95 -9.22
N SER A 262 9.30 -12.83 -9.24
CA SER A 262 9.48 -13.87 -10.26
C SER A 262 8.89 -15.23 -9.84
N ARG A 263 9.30 -16.31 -10.52
CA ARG A 263 8.84 -17.68 -10.29
C ARG A 263 8.99 -18.20 -8.86
N HIS A 264 9.88 -17.63 -8.06
CA HIS A 264 10.08 -17.98 -6.66
C HIS A 264 8.84 -17.74 -5.79
N LEU A 265 7.94 -16.85 -6.22
CA LEU A 265 6.66 -16.66 -5.56
C LEU A 265 5.81 -17.94 -5.54
N ALA A 266 6.00 -18.88 -6.48
CA ALA A 266 5.31 -20.16 -6.46
C ALA A 266 5.57 -20.94 -5.16
N CYS A 267 6.81 -20.94 -4.65
CA CYS A 267 7.15 -21.60 -3.38
C CYS A 267 6.37 -20.99 -2.21
N LEU A 268 6.19 -19.67 -2.21
CA LEU A 268 5.41 -18.97 -1.18
C LEU A 268 3.92 -19.30 -1.27
N LEU A 269 3.37 -19.28 -2.48
CA LEU A 269 1.96 -19.63 -2.73
C LEU A 269 1.65 -21.08 -2.31
N GLU A 270 2.57 -22.02 -2.52
CA GLU A 270 2.41 -23.42 -2.09
C GLU A 270 2.61 -23.61 -0.58
N SER A 271 3.45 -22.79 0.04
CA SER A 271 3.80 -22.94 1.46
C SER A 271 2.84 -22.22 2.39
N VAL A 272 2.11 -21.19 1.94
CA VAL A 272 1.26 -20.36 2.81
C VAL A 272 -0.20 -20.79 2.78
N GLN A 273 -0.81 -20.94 3.95
CA GLN A 273 -2.25 -21.10 4.13
C GLN A 273 -2.82 -19.89 4.88
N ALA A 274 -3.84 -19.26 4.32
CA ALA A 274 -4.39 -18.01 4.83
C ALA A 274 -5.94 -18.05 4.86
N PRO A 275 -6.53 -18.73 5.87
CA PRO A 275 -7.98 -18.97 5.91
C PRO A 275 -8.83 -17.70 5.93
N LEU A 276 -8.31 -16.58 6.45
CA LEU A 276 -9.03 -15.30 6.52
C LEU A 276 -8.63 -14.31 5.42
N LEU A 277 -7.92 -14.77 4.38
CA LEU A 277 -7.46 -13.91 3.29
C LEU A 277 -8.66 -13.34 2.54
N SER A 278 -8.80 -12.01 2.54
CA SER A 278 -9.88 -11.28 1.89
C SER A 278 -9.41 -10.50 0.66
N SER A 279 -8.12 -10.16 0.60
CA SER A 279 -7.51 -9.40 -0.49
C SER A 279 -6.18 -10.03 -0.89
N PHE A 280 -6.03 -10.36 -2.16
CA PHE A 280 -4.82 -10.93 -2.73
C PHE A 280 -4.45 -10.21 -4.02
N GLU A 281 -3.22 -9.71 -4.09
CA GLU A 281 -2.66 -9.08 -5.27
C GLU A 281 -1.30 -9.68 -5.59
N ILE A 282 -1.10 -10.05 -6.84
CA ILE A 282 0.19 -10.56 -7.33
C ILE A 282 0.58 -9.88 -8.63
N HIS A 283 1.83 -9.44 -8.71
CA HIS A 283 2.47 -8.91 -9.89
C HIS A 283 3.66 -9.78 -10.28
N TRP A 284 3.55 -10.44 -11.41
CA TRP A 284 4.56 -11.38 -11.88
C TRP A 284 5.57 -10.67 -12.79
N ALA A 285 6.85 -10.76 -12.47
CA ALA A 285 7.93 -10.19 -13.27
C ALA A 285 8.28 -11.12 -14.45
N ARG A 286 8.52 -10.53 -15.63
CA ARG A 286 8.54 -11.19 -16.94
C ARG A 286 9.77 -12.06 -17.24
N TYR A 287 9.99 -13.14 -16.50
CA TYR A 287 11.02 -14.14 -16.86
C TYR A 287 10.61 -15.58 -16.47
N ASN A 288 10.10 -16.33 -17.45
CA ASN A 288 10.16 -17.81 -17.57
C ASN A 288 9.59 -18.72 -16.44
N GLY A 289 8.30 -18.64 -16.07
CA GLY A 289 7.76 -19.59 -15.07
C GLY A 289 6.25 -19.83 -14.93
N GLY A 290 5.38 -19.34 -15.82
CA GLY A 290 3.95 -19.22 -15.47
C GLY A 290 3.15 -20.52 -15.32
N ALA A 291 3.57 -21.67 -15.88
CA ALA A 291 2.83 -22.93 -15.72
C ALA A 291 2.80 -23.44 -14.26
N CYS A 292 3.90 -23.29 -13.53
CA CYS A 292 3.95 -23.70 -12.11
C CYS A 292 3.20 -22.71 -11.21
N GLY A 293 3.14 -21.43 -11.60
CA GLY A 293 2.47 -20.39 -10.84
C GLY A 293 0.98 -20.65 -10.63
N LEU A 294 0.26 -21.10 -11.66
CA LEU A 294 -1.20 -21.30 -11.55
C LEU A 294 -1.59 -22.38 -10.52
N LYS A 295 -0.88 -23.52 -10.51
CA LYS A 295 -1.13 -24.59 -9.54
C LYS A 295 -0.82 -24.13 -8.11
N ALA A 296 0.28 -23.39 -7.94
CA ALA A 296 0.66 -22.80 -6.67
C ALA A 296 -0.40 -21.81 -6.17
N LEU A 297 -0.91 -20.95 -7.07
CA LEU A 297 -2.01 -20.04 -6.75
C LEU A 297 -3.28 -20.78 -6.36
N GLN A 298 -3.69 -21.81 -7.11
CA GLN A 298 -4.85 -22.64 -6.77
C GLN A 298 -4.71 -23.28 -5.39
N THR A 299 -3.48 -23.65 -4.98
CA THR A 299 -3.21 -24.17 -3.64
C THR A 299 -3.51 -23.11 -2.57
N LEU A 300 -2.97 -21.89 -2.68
CA LEU A 300 -3.27 -20.79 -1.75
C LEU A 300 -4.78 -20.49 -1.70
N LEU A 301 -5.40 -20.42 -2.87
CA LEU A 301 -6.80 -20.07 -3.06
C LEU A 301 -7.76 -21.10 -2.44
N ALA A 302 -7.44 -22.40 -2.53
CA ALA A 302 -8.21 -23.47 -1.90
C ALA A 302 -8.30 -23.31 -0.36
N TYR A 303 -7.30 -22.67 0.26
CA TYR A 303 -7.30 -22.34 1.69
C TYR A 303 -7.81 -20.93 1.99
N SER A 304 -8.36 -20.20 1.03
CA SER A 304 -8.78 -18.80 1.17
C SER A 304 -10.27 -18.56 0.83
N PRO A 305 -11.22 -19.22 1.54
CA PRO A 305 -12.65 -19.19 1.21
C PRO A 305 -13.33 -17.83 1.45
N HIS A 306 -12.61 -16.85 2.00
CA HIS A 306 -13.10 -15.50 2.28
C HIS A 306 -12.56 -14.45 1.30
N LEU A 307 -11.90 -14.88 0.23
CA LEU A 307 -11.34 -13.97 -0.76
C LEU A 307 -12.44 -13.19 -1.48
N THR A 308 -12.36 -11.85 -1.40
CA THR A 308 -13.30 -10.93 -2.05
C THR A 308 -12.62 -10.05 -3.09
N ASP A 309 -11.34 -9.76 -2.92
CA ASP A 309 -10.55 -8.93 -3.84
C ASP A 309 -9.37 -9.73 -4.39
N LEU A 310 -9.34 -9.90 -5.71
CA LEU A 310 -8.30 -10.64 -6.41
C LEU A 310 -7.73 -9.79 -7.55
N ALA A 311 -6.42 -9.54 -7.51
CA ALA A 311 -5.69 -8.85 -8.55
C ALA A 311 -4.50 -9.67 -9.08
N LEU A 312 -4.52 -9.99 -10.36
CA LEU A 312 -3.55 -10.81 -11.07
C LEU A 312 -2.89 -9.99 -12.19
N HIS A 313 -1.67 -9.52 -11.97
CA HIS A 313 -0.93 -8.70 -12.93
C HIS A 313 0.17 -9.50 -13.61
N GLU A 314 0.05 -9.64 -14.94
CA GLU A 314 1.00 -10.36 -15.81
C GLU A 314 1.25 -11.82 -15.36
N PHE A 315 0.28 -12.41 -14.64
CA PHE A 315 0.43 -13.71 -13.99
C PHE A 315 -0.12 -14.88 -14.83
N LEU A 316 -1.31 -14.71 -15.41
CA LEU A 316 -2.03 -15.78 -16.08
C LEU A 316 -1.53 -15.98 -17.51
N GLN A 317 -1.26 -17.23 -17.89
CA GLN A 317 -0.80 -17.57 -19.25
C GLN A 317 -1.93 -18.01 -20.19
N SER A 318 -3.06 -18.46 -19.66
CA SER A 318 -4.18 -19.00 -20.43
C SER A 318 -5.53 -18.59 -19.86
N GLU A 319 -6.54 -18.56 -20.72
CA GLU A 319 -7.93 -18.29 -20.33
C GLU A 319 -8.47 -19.36 -19.38
N ASP A 320 -8.10 -20.63 -19.58
CA ASP A 320 -8.60 -21.74 -18.76
C ASP A 320 -8.20 -21.57 -17.28
N GLY A 321 -7.02 -21.00 -17.02
CA GLY A 321 -6.60 -20.67 -15.65
C GLY A 321 -7.48 -19.59 -15.02
N LEU A 322 -7.87 -18.58 -15.78
CA LEU A 322 -8.82 -17.55 -15.32
C LEU A 322 -10.19 -18.15 -15.04
N ILE A 323 -10.69 -18.98 -15.96
CA ILE A 323 -12.01 -19.65 -15.84
C ILE A 323 -12.06 -20.54 -14.59
N SER A 324 -11.00 -21.32 -14.31
CA SER A 324 -10.92 -22.12 -13.07
C SER A 324 -11.06 -21.22 -11.84
N ILE A 325 -10.29 -20.13 -11.75
CA ILE A 325 -10.34 -19.20 -10.62
C ILE A 325 -11.75 -18.62 -10.43
N ILE A 326 -12.38 -18.14 -11.51
CA ILE A 326 -13.73 -17.56 -11.50
C ILE A 326 -14.77 -18.57 -11.03
N THR A 327 -14.63 -19.83 -11.45
CA THR A 327 -15.57 -20.91 -11.10
C THR A 327 -15.44 -21.31 -9.64
N ASP A 328 -14.21 -21.35 -9.11
CA ASP A 328 -13.92 -21.85 -7.77
C ASP A 328 -14.18 -20.79 -6.66
N HIS A 329 -14.27 -19.49 -7.00
CA HIS A 329 -14.30 -18.39 -6.02
C HIS A 329 -15.52 -17.48 -6.14
N SER A 330 -16.72 -18.01 -5.86
CA SER A 330 -18.00 -17.28 -5.99
C SER A 330 -18.15 -15.99 -5.17
N ARG A 331 -17.28 -15.73 -4.18
CA ARG A 331 -17.33 -14.55 -3.31
C ARG A 331 -16.53 -13.35 -3.81
N LEU A 332 -15.86 -13.45 -4.95
CA LEU A 332 -15.12 -12.31 -5.49
C LEU A 332 -16.07 -11.15 -5.80
N SER A 333 -15.82 -10.03 -5.14
CA SER A 333 -16.46 -8.74 -5.39
C SER A 333 -15.62 -7.86 -6.30
N ARG A 334 -14.31 -8.05 -6.33
CA ARG A 334 -13.38 -7.33 -7.20
C ARG A 334 -12.43 -8.30 -7.87
N LEU A 335 -12.36 -8.22 -9.21
CA LEU A 335 -11.45 -9.01 -10.04
C LEU A 335 -10.66 -8.09 -10.97
N VAL A 336 -9.34 -8.11 -10.82
CA VAL A 336 -8.41 -7.41 -11.70
C VAL A 336 -7.50 -8.41 -12.40
N VAL A 337 -7.45 -8.36 -13.73
CA VAL A 337 -6.54 -9.16 -14.54
C VAL A 337 -5.82 -8.26 -15.53
N THR A 338 -4.49 -8.26 -15.47
CA THR A 338 -3.65 -7.58 -16.47
C THR A 338 -2.86 -8.63 -17.24
N ALA A 339 -2.96 -8.63 -18.56
CA ALA A 339 -2.19 -9.48 -19.46
C ALA A 339 -0.89 -8.78 -19.87
N GLU A 340 0.09 -9.58 -20.29
CA GLU A 340 1.28 -9.04 -20.97
C GLU A 340 0.88 -8.40 -22.33
N PRO A 341 1.60 -7.37 -22.82
CA PRO A 341 1.29 -6.67 -24.07
C PRO A 341 1.23 -7.57 -25.31
N ASP A 342 2.02 -8.63 -25.34
CA ASP A 342 2.12 -9.60 -26.44
C ASP A 342 1.16 -10.78 -26.28
N GLN A 343 0.63 -11.00 -25.07
CA GLN A 343 -0.31 -12.06 -24.79
C GLN A 343 -1.71 -11.73 -25.33
N LYS A 344 -1.98 -12.19 -26.55
CA LYS A 344 -3.30 -12.07 -27.18
C LYS A 344 -4.20 -13.22 -26.71
N LYS A 345 -5.50 -12.94 -26.54
CA LYS A 345 -6.54 -13.95 -26.25
C LYS A 345 -6.45 -14.59 -24.85
N LEU A 346 -5.93 -13.87 -23.85
CA LEU A 346 -6.06 -14.31 -22.45
C LEU A 346 -7.53 -14.28 -22.00
N ILE A 347 -8.29 -13.30 -22.50
CA ILE A 347 -9.68 -13.07 -22.11
C ILE A 347 -10.52 -13.08 -23.38
N THR A 348 -11.35 -14.11 -23.57
CA THR A 348 -12.19 -14.27 -24.76
C THR A 348 -13.69 -14.24 -24.40
N ASN A 349 -14.55 -14.46 -25.41
CA ASN A 349 -15.99 -14.57 -25.21
C ASN A 349 -16.35 -15.61 -24.14
N LYS A 350 -15.56 -16.69 -23.98
CA LYS A 350 -15.81 -17.72 -22.96
C LYS A 350 -15.80 -17.14 -21.55
N THR A 351 -14.83 -16.29 -21.23
CA THR A 351 -14.76 -15.61 -19.92
C THR A 351 -16.00 -14.73 -19.70
N PHE A 352 -16.44 -13.99 -20.72
CA PHE A 352 -17.61 -13.11 -20.61
C PHE A 352 -18.93 -13.88 -20.54
N GLU A 353 -19.07 -14.98 -21.29
CA GLU A 353 -20.21 -15.90 -21.19
C GLU A 353 -20.32 -16.47 -19.77
N LEU A 354 -19.20 -16.88 -19.17
CA LEU A 354 -19.16 -17.38 -17.80
C LEU A 354 -19.60 -16.31 -16.79
N LEU A 355 -19.15 -15.07 -16.98
CA LEU A 355 -19.52 -13.93 -16.15
C LEU A 355 -20.92 -13.39 -16.44
N THR A 356 -21.59 -13.81 -17.52
CA THR A 356 -22.95 -13.37 -17.86
C THR A 356 -23.95 -14.07 -16.95
N ARG A 357 -24.88 -13.32 -16.35
CA ARG A 357 -25.96 -13.89 -15.56
C ARG A 357 -26.94 -14.57 -16.52
N GLY A 358 -26.97 -15.91 -16.53
CA GLY A 358 -27.95 -16.67 -17.28
C GLY A 358 -29.35 -16.60 -16.66
N ASP A 359 -30.35 -17.05 -17.41
CA ASP A 359 -31.74 -17.18 -16.93
C ASP A 359 -31.89 -18.21 -15.79
N LYS A 360 -30.90 -19.10 -15.65
CA LYS A 360 -30.81 -20.07 -14.55
C LYS A 360 -29.99 -19.45 -13.42
N GLU A 361 -30.46 -19.61 -12.17
CA GLU A 361 -29.96 -18.96 -10.95
C GLU A 361 -28.44 -19.11 -10.66
N SER A 362 -27.69 -19.90 -11.42
CA SER A 362 -26.24 -20.08 -11.27
C SER A 362 -25.45 -19.00 -12.04
N CYS A 363 -25.33 -17.81 -11.47
CA CYS A 363 -24.36 -16.80 -11.93
C CYS A 363 -22.99 -17.12 -11.30
N THR A 364 -21.92 -17.18 -12.10
CA THR A 364 -20.56 -17.20 -11.52
C THR A 364 -20.24 -15.82 -10.94
N LEU A 365 -19.55 -15.78 -9.81
CA LEU A 365 -19.27 -14.53 -9.06
C LEU A 365 -20.52 -13.66 -8.85
N PRO A 366 -21.55 -14.15 -8.15
CA PRO A 366 -22.77 -13.37 -7.88
C PRO A 366 -22.50 -12.05 -7.16
N GLN A 367 -21.35 -11.91 -6.48
CA GLN A 367 -20.98 -10.71 -5.71
C GLN A 367 -20.08 -9.72 -6.47
N LEU A 368 -19.74 -9.99 -7.75
CA LEU A 368 -18.83 -9.14 -8.51
C LEU A 368 -19.39 -7.72 -8.70
N GLU A 369 -18.70 -6.73 -8.12
CA GLU A 369 -19.01 -5.30 -8.20
C GLU A 369 -18.00 -4.55 -9.08
N GLU A 370 -16.74 -4.98 -9.11
CA GLU A 370 -15.67 -4.33 -9.88
C GLU A 370 -14.93 -5.35 -10.76
N LEU A 371 -14.84 -5.05 -12.06
CA LEU A 371 -14.13 -5.86 -13.04
C LEU A 371 -13.11 -5.01 -13.80
N VAL A 372 -11.84 -5.34 -13.71
CA VAL A 372 -10.77 -4.62 -14.42
C VAL A 372 -9.96 -5.58 -15.27
N PHE A 373 -10.04 -5.44 -16.58
CA PHE A 373 -9.22 -6.17 -17.54
C PHE A 373 -8.32 -5.22 -18.30
N ARG A 374 -7.02 -5.51 -18.32
CA ARG A 374 -6.01 -4.68 -19.00
C ARG A 374 -5.17 -5.56 -19.94
N GLY A 375 -5.28 -5.36 -21.24
CA GLY A 375 -4.61 -6.19 -22.25
C GLY A 375 -5.27 -7.57 -22.43
N GLY A 376 -4.79 -8.33 -23.41
CA GLY A 376 -5.20 -9.72 -23.65
C GLY A 376 -6.67 -9.97 -24.05
N LEU A 377 -7.47 -8.92 -24.18
CA LEU A 377 -8.89 -8.99 -24.53
C LEU A 377 -9.10 -9.32 -26.01
N TYR A 378 -9.82 -10.40 -26.28
CA TYR A 378 -10.25 -10.85 -27.61
C TYR A 378 -11.73 -11.24 -27.57
N VAL A 379 -12.58 -10.23 -27.41
CA VAL A 379 -14.02 -10.36 -27.17
C VAL A 379 -14.76 -9.46 -28.15
N GLN A 380 -15.93 -9.90 -28.60
CA GLN A 380 -16.82 -9.05 -29.40
C GLN A 380 -17.59 -8.09 -28.49
N ASP A 381 -17.86 -6.87 -28.99
CA ASP A 381 -18.56 -5.83 -28.23
C ASP A 381 -19.90 -6.33 -27.66
N ASP A 382 -20.65 -7.12 -28.43
CA ASP A 382 -21.93 -7.69 -27.99
C ASP A 382 -21.78 -8.65 -26.80
N GLY A 383 -20.66 -9.39 -26.72
CA GLY A 383 -20.36 -10.25 -25.57
C GLY A 383 -20.08 -9.45 -24.30
N ILE A 384 -19.38 -8.32 -24.43
CA ILE A 384 -19.09 -7.40 -23.32
C ILE A 384 -20.39 -6.75 -22.83
N LEU A 385 -21.18 -6.19 -23.76
CA LEU A 385 -22.43 -5.50 -23.45
C LEU A 385 -23.46 -6.46 -22.85
N GLY A 386 -23.59 -7.67 -23.41
CA GLY A 386 -24.51 -8.69 -22.88
C GLY A 386 -24.18 -9.07 -21.44
N MET A 387 -22.90 -9.24 -21.12
CA MET A 387 -22.46 -9.48 -19.74
C MET A 387 -22.83 -8.33 -18.80
N ILE A 388 -22.53 -7.09 -19.19
CA ILE A 388 -22.83 -5.89 -18.38
C ILE A 388 -24.33 -5.76 -18.13
N GLU A 389 -25.15 -5.88 -19.17
CA GLU A 389 -26.61 -5.79 -19.07
C GLU A 389 -27.19 -6.88 -18.17
N SER A 390 -26.70 -8.12 -18.28
CA SER A 390 -27.16 -9.23 -17.42
C SER A 390 -26.90 -8.99 -15.92
N ARG A 391 -25.87 -8.20 -15.60
CA ARG A 391 -25.50 -7.84 -14.21
C ARG A 391 -26.17 -6.57 -13.71
N ARG A 392 -27.00 -5.93 -14.52
CA ARG A 392 -27.80 -4.75 -14.17
C ARG A 392 -29.06 -5.18 -13.39
N GLY A 393 -28.88 -5.74 -12.20
CA GLY A 393 -30.00 -6.23 -11.38
C GLY A 393 -30.80 -5.10 -10.72
N PRO A 394 -32.14 -5.24 -10.56
CA PRO A 394 -32.97 -4.23 -9.92
C PRO A 394 -32.58 -4.08 -8.44
N LEU A 395 -32.18 -2.87 -8.07
CA LEU A 395 -31.67 -2.53 -6.74
C LEU A 395 -32.77 -2.62 -5.65
N LYS A 396 -34.05 -2.60 -6.01
CA LYS A 396 -35.22 -2.46 -5.14
C LYS A 396 -36.38 -3.13 -5.89
N ASP A 397 -37.10 -4.14 -5.41
CA ASP A 397 -38.18 -3.95 -4.44
C ASP A 397 -38.83 -5.27 -3.97
N VAL A 398 -38.21 -6.42 -4.20
CA VAL A 398 -38.87 -7.68 -3.85
C VAL A 398 -38.60 -8.00 -2.38
N THR A 399 -39.68 -8.03 -1.63
CA THR A 399 -39.82 -8.50 -0.25
C THR A 399 -39.34 -9.96 -0.14
N TYR A 400 -38.04 -10.16 0.04
CA TYR A 400 -37.43 -11.49 -0.01
C TYR A 400 -37.24 -12.15 1.36
N SER A 401 -37.44 -13.46 1.30
CA SER A 401 -37.12 -14.50 2.25
C SER A 401 -35.64 -14.50 2.67
N SER A 402 -35.41 -14.78 3.95
CA SER A 402 -34.20 -14.46 4.72
C SER A 402 -32.90 -15.23 4.40
N GLY A 403 -32.76 -15.86 3.23
CA GLY A 403 -31.71 -16.87 3.01
C GLY A 403 -30.88 -16.79 1.73
N SER A 404 -31.30 -16.06 0.69
CA SER A 404 -30.56 -16.03 -0.57
C SER A 404 -29.50 -14.93 -0.58
N GLN A 405 -28.23 -15.27 -0.81
CA GLN A 405 -27.17 -14.29 -1.05
C GLN A 405 -27.53 -13.49 -2.31
N ARG A 406 -28.00 -12.26 -2.11
CA ARG A 406 -28.40 -11.38 -3.20
C ARG A 406 -27.21 -11.13 -4.12
N ALA A 407 -27.39 -11.42 -5.41
CA ALA A 407 -26.38 -11.10 -6.40
C ALA A 407 -26.22 -9.57 -6.51
N CYS A 408 -24.99 -9.09 -6.37
CA CYS A 408 -24.66 -7.68 -6.52
C CYS A 408 -24.72 -7.26 -7.99
N GLY A 409 -25.02 -5.99 -8.22
CA GLY A 409 -24.89 -5.37 -9.53
C GLY A 409 -23.44 -4.95 -9.78
N LEU A 410 -23.00 -5.04 -11.04
CA LEU A 410 -21.69 -4.52 -11.44
C LEU A 410 -21.71 -2.99 -11.32
N ARG A 411 -20.79 -2.43 -10.53
CA ARG A 411 -20.67 -0.98 -10.25
C ARG A 411 -19.55 -0.34 -11.04
N SER A 412 -18.48 -1.07 -11.33
CA SER A 412 -17.37 -0.56 -12.11
C SER A 412 -16.84 -1.60 -13.08
N ILE A 413 -16.58 -1.15 -14.31
CA ILE A 413 -15.87 -1.92 -15.32
C ILE A 413 -14.74 -1.08 -15.90
N CYS A 414 -13.53 -1.65 -15.96
CA CYS A 414 -12.40 -1.03 -16.64
C CYS A 414 -11.81 -1.98 -17.67
N LEU A 415 -11.82 -1.58 -18.95
CA LEU A 415 -11.23 -2.36 -20.05
C LEU A 415 -10.14 -1.53 -20.73
N ASP A 416 -8.88 -1.80 -20.42
CA ASP A 416 -7.76 -1.02 -20.98
C ASP A 416 -6.88 -1.86 -21.92
N ARG A 417 -6.12 -1.18 -22.80
CA ARG A 417 -5.23 -1.81 -23.79
C ARG A 417 -5.92 -2.89 -24.63
N CYS A 418 -7.18 -2.66 -25.01
CA CYS A 418 -7.96 -3.54 -25.87
C CYS A 418 -8.33 -2.85 -27.19
N ARG A 419 -8.90 -3.61 -28.13
CA ARG A 419 -9.43 -3.05 -29.38
C ARG A 419 -10.53 -2.03 -29.03
N PRO A 420 -10.53 -0.83 -29.64
CA PRO A 420 -11.63 0.12 -29.46
C PRO A 420 -12.97 -0.50 -29.84
N MET A 421 -14.01 -0.25 -29.04
CA MET A 421 -15.37 -0.66 -29.35
C MET A 421 -15.91 0.13 -30.57
N GLU A 422 -16.85 -0.46 -31.28
CA GLU A 422 -17.61 0.23 -32.31
C GLU A 422 -18.43 1.38 -31.69
N LEU A 423 -18.61 2.47 -32.43
CA LEU A 423 -19.35 3.65 -31.95
C LEU A 423 -20.75 3.32 -31.44
N LYS A 424 -21.43 2.36 -32.09
CA LYS A 424 -22.75 1.89 -31.67
C LYS A 424 -22.70 1.22 -30.29
N ALA A 425 -21.68 0.42 -30.03
CA ALA A 425 -21.47 -0.24 -28.74
C ALA A 425 -21.11 0.77 -27.64
N ILE A 426 -20.26 1.75 -27.95
CA ILE A 426 -19.93 2.86 -27.03
C ILE A 426 -21.19 3.63 -26.64
N SER A 427 -22.01 4.05 -27.61
CA SER A 427 -23.27 4.77 -27.31
C SER A 427 -24.22 3.93 -26.46
N ARG A 428 -24.32 2.61 -26.70
CA ARG A 428 -25.12 1.71 -25.86
C ARG A 428 -24.57 1.61 -24.44
N LEU A 429 -23.25 1.52 -24.26
CA LEU A 429 -22.63 1.51 -22.94
C LEU A 429 -22.82 2.83 -22.20
N GLU A 430 -22.70 3.97 -22.89
CA GLU A 430 -22.97 5.30 -22.33
C GLU A 430 -24.41 5.38 -21.80
N THR A 431 -25.40 4.87 -22.54
CA THR A 431 -26.79 4.77 -22.07
C THR A 431 -26.90 3.90 -20.83
N ILE A 432 -26.26 2.73 -20.79
CA ILE A 432 -26.26 1.85 -19.61
C ILE A 432 -25.67 2.58 -18.38
N CYS A 433 -24.58 3.33 -18.56
CA CYS A 433 -23.94 4.08 -17.49
C CYS A 433 -24.78 5.28 -17.02
N GLN A 434 -25.52 5.95 -17.91
CA GLN A 434 -26.40 7.07 -17.56
C GLN A 434 -27.64 6.61 -16.79
N GLU A 435 -28.19 5.46 -17.17
CA GLU A 435 -29.39 4.90 -16.55
C GLU A 435 -29.10 4.03 -15.32
N GLY A 436 -27.83 3.88 -14.91
CA GLY A 436 -27.41 3.05 -13.78
C GLY A 436 -26.29 3.69 -12.97
N GLU A 437 -25.87 3.04 -11.87
CA GLU A 437 -24.70 3.46 -11.08
C GLU A 437 -23.39 2.82 -11.63
N LEU A 438 -23.37 2.40 -12.89
CA LEU A 438 -22.21 1.77 -13.51
C LEU A 438 -21.20 2.82 -13.97
N LYS A 439 -19.95 2.69 -13.52
CA LYS A 439 -18.80 3.45 -14.01
C LYS A 439 -18.00 2.61 -15.02
N ALA A 440 -17.90 3.08 -16.25
CA ALA A 440 -17.06 2.47 -17.29
C ALA A 440 -15.84 3.35 -17.61
N ASP A 441 -14.63 2.79 -17.48
CA ASP A 441 -13.35 3.49 -17.73
C ASP A 441 -12.43 2.68 -18.67
N GLY A 442 -11.63 3.34 -19.52
CA GLY A 442 -10.56 2.67 -20.30
C GLY A 442 -10.41 3.17 -21.74
N ALA A 443 -9.34 2.74 -22.41
CA ALA A 443 -9.02 3.16 -23.77
C ALA A 443 -10.12 2.83 -24.80
N PHE A 444 -10.92 1.79 -24.55
CA PHE A 444 -12.00 1.37 -25.44
C PHE A 444 -13.11 2.40 -25.64
N MET A 445 -13.24 3.36 -24.70
CA MET A 445 -14.22 4.45 -24.75
C MET A 445 -13.71 5.68 -25.52
N SER A 446 -12.43 5.73 -25.87
CA SER A 446 -11.84 6.92 -26.49
C SER A 446 -12.27 7.05 -27.96
N ARG A 447 -13.22 7.96 -28.23
CA ARG A 447 -13.62 8.37 -29.59
C ARG A 447 -12.48 8.99 -30.41
N THR A 448 -11.37 9.36 -29.77
CA THR A 448 -10.30 10.21 -30.33
C THR A 448 -8.92 9.54 -30.39
N GLN A 449 -8.78 8.26 -30.06
CA GLN A 449 -7.47 7.58 -29.99
C GLN A 449 -6.85 7.17 -31.33
N SER A 450 -7.03 7.95 -32.40
CA SER A 450 -6.55 7.60 -33.74
C SER A 450 -5.12 8.03 -34.09
N ARG A 451 -4.26 8.53 -33.17
CA ARG A 451 -2.96 9.12 -33.60
C ARG A 451 -1.66 8.89 -32.79
N PHE A 452 -1.62 8.11 -31.70
CA PHE A 452 -0.37 8.04 -30.89
C PHE A 452 0.23 6.65 -30.58
N PHE A 453 -0.26 5.56 -31.18
CA PHE A 453 0.40 4.25 -31.04
C PHE A 453 1.19 3.88 -32.30
N SER A 454 2.33 4.53 -32.48
CA SER A 454 3.43 4.08 -33.35
C SER A 454 4.72 4.75 -32.88
N THR A 455 5.41 4.12 -31.93
CA THR A 455 6.88 3.99 -31.77
C THR A 455 7.21 3.85 -30.28
N TYR A 456 7.31 2.61 -29.82
CA TYR A 456 8.22 2.19 -28.74
C TYR A 456 8.73 0.79 -29.07
#